data_AF-W1YEB6-F1
#
_entry.id   AF-W1YEB6-F1
#
_cell.length_a   1.000
_cell.length_b   1.000
_cell.length_c   1.000
_cell.angle_alpha   90.00
_cell.angle_beta   90.00
_cell.angle_gamma   90.00
#
_symmetry.space_group_name_H-M   'P 1'
#
loop_
_entity.id
_entity.type
_entity.pdbx_description
1 polymer ?
#
loop_
_entity_poly.entity_id
_entity_poly.type
_entity_poly.pdbx_seq_one_letter_code
_entity_poly.pdbx_strand_id
1 'polypeptide(L)' 'IADETWLGEEGTPQLFKNDLLAGTGDITLWINSPGGDVFAAAQIYNMLMDYQGDVHVIIDGLAASAASVIAIDRKS' A
#
# COMPACT_ATOMS: atom_id res chain seq x y z
N ILE A 1 -12.81 0.84 -20.87
CA ILE A 1 -11.64 0.71 -19.99
C ILE A 1 -11.65 2.01 -19.20
N ALA A 2 -12.19 1.99 -17.99
CA ALA A 2 -12.30 3.22 -17.21
C ALA A 2 -10.93 3.51 -16.62
N ASP A 3 -10.33 4.60 -17.08
CA ASP A 3 -9.23 5.30 -16.42
C ASP A 3 -9.76 5.88 -15.10
N GLU A 4 -9.89 5.04 -14.08
CA GLU A 4 -9.90 5.50 -12.70
C GLU A 4 -8.44 5.58 -12.25
N THR A 5 -7.76 6.54 -12.87
CA THR A 5 -6.42 6.94 -12.48
C THR A 5 -6.53 7.46 -11.05
N TRP A 6 -5.75 6.85 -10.17
CA TRP A 6 -5.44 7.24 -8.79
C TRP A 6 -4.76 8.63 -8.70
N LEU A 7 -5.23 9.60 -9.47
CA LEU A 7 -4.78 10.99 -9.51
C LEU A 7 -5.90 11.97 -9.11
N GLY A 8 -7.15 11.49 -8.92
CA GLY A 8 -8.28 12.30 -8.49
C GLY A 8 -8.49 12.35 -6.98
N GLU A 9 -8.06 11.31 -6.26
CA GLU A 9 -8.14 11.24 -4.81
C GLU A 9 -6.73 10.95 -4.30
N GLU A 10 -6.12 11.90 -3.58
CA GLU A 10 -4.94 11.59 -2.79
C GLU A 10 -5.30 10.41 -1.89
N GLY A 11 -4.76 9.22 -2.19
CA GLY A 11 -4.88 8.04 -1.35
C GLY A 11 -4.22 8.33 -0.01
N THR A 12 -4.96 8.94 0.91
CA THR A 12 -4.45 9.23 2.24
C THR A 12 -4.24 7.90 2.99
N PRO A 13 -3.28 7.82 3.94
CA PRO A 13 -3.10 6.64 4.79
C PRO A 13 -4.40 6.17 5.45
N GLN A 14 -5.36 7.08 5.68
CA GLN A 14 -6.65 6.77 6.28
C GLN A 14 -7.58 5.99 5.35
N LEU A 15 -7.60 6.29 4.05
CA LEU A 15 -8.38 5.52 3.07
C LEU A 15 -7.81 4.11 2.95
N PHE A 16 -6.49 4.00 2.79
CA PHE A 16 -5.79 2.72 2.75
C PHE A 16 -6.10 1.86 3.98
N LYS A 17 -6.09 2.47 5.18
CA LYS A 17 -6.45 1.79 6.42
C LYS A 17 -7.87 1.23 6.40
N ASN A 18 -8.83 2.01 5.93
CA ASN A 18 -10.23 1.57 5.89
C ASN A 18 -10.40 0.36 4.97
N ASP A 19 -9.76 0.38 3.80
CA ASP A 19 -9.80 -0.73 2.84
C ASP A 19 -9.09 -1.97 3.39
N LEU A 20 -7.92 -1.81 4.01
CA LEU A 20 -7.16 -2.90 4.63
C LEU A 20 -7.96 -3.57 5.75
N LEU A 21 -8.66 -2.80 6.58
CA LEU A 21 -9.45 -3.30 7.71
C LEU A 21 -10.84 -3.82 7.32
N ALA A 22 -11.34 -3.46 6.13
CA ALA A 22 -12.59 -4.01 5.61
C ALA A 22 -12.42 -5.45 5.10
N GLY A 23 -11.20 -5.84 4.71
CA GLY A 23 -10.87 -7.18 4.23
C GLY A 23 -10.37 -8.14 5.31
N THR A 24 -10.53 -9.45 5.07
CA THR A 24 -9.96 -10.53 5.87
C THR A 24 -9.23 -11.53 4.97
N GLY A 25 -8.13 -12.11 5.45
CA GLY A 25 -7.35 -13.11 4.70
C GLY A 25 -6.08 -12.52 4.10
N ASP A 26 -5.48 -13.19 3.13
CA ASP A 26 -4.26 -12.72 2.49
C ASP A 26 -4.57 -11.65 1.45
N ILE A 27 -3.66 -10.68 1.29
CA ILE A 27 -3.82 -9.57 0.37
C ILE A 27 -2.67 -9.48 -0.62
N THR A 28 -2.98 -8.98 -1.82
CA THR A 28 -1.98 -8.59 -2.80
C THR A 28 -1.97 -7.07 -2.94
N LEU A 29 -0.84 -6.45 -2.57
CA LEU A 29 -0.64 -5.01 -2.63
C LEU A 29 0.11 -4.63 -3.91
N TRP A 30 -0.54 -3.88 -4.78
CA TRP A 30 0.05 -3.39 -6.03
C TRP A 30 0.60 -1.98 -5.83
N ILE A 31 1.89 -1.78 -6.11
CA ILE A 31 2.57 -0.49 -5.93
C ILE A 31 3.01 0.05 -7.30
N ASN A 32 2.51 1.25 -7.62
CA ASN A 32 3.00 2.08 -8.72
C ASN A 32 3.07 3.54 -8.25
N SER A 33 4.14 3.87 -7.54
CA SER A 33 4.35 5.18 -6.94
C SER A 33 5.78 5.70 -7.15
N PRO A 34 5.96 6.96 -7.57
CA PRO A 34 7.26 7.62 -7.62
C PRO A 34 7.79 8.00 -6.22
N GLY A 35 7.04 7.72 -5.15
CA GLY A 35 7.34 8.12 -3.78
C GLY A 35 6.45 9.27 -3.30
N GLY A 36 6.84 9.92 -2.20
CA GLY A 36 6.04 10.95 -1.56
C GLY A 36 6.50 11.21 -0.12
N ASP A 37 5.55 11.40 0.78
CA ASP A 37 5.81 11.63 2.20
C ASP A 37 6.27 10.36 2.93
N VAL A 38 7.44 10.44 3.57
CA VAL A 38 8.03 9.36 4.37
C VAL A 38 7.17 9.03 5.59
N PHE A 39 6.49 10.02 6.19
CA PHE A 39 5.60 9.79 7.33
C PHE A 39 4.34 9.02 6.93
N ALA A 40 3.75 9.34 5.79
CA ALA A 40 2.63 8.58 5.23
C ALA A 40 3.05 7.14 4.92
N ALA A 41 4.23 6.96 4.33
CA ALA A 41 4.77 5.63 4.05
C ALA A 41 5.03 4.81 5.32
N ALA A 42 5.60 5.42 6.36
CA ALA A 42 5.83 4.75 7.65
C ALA A 42 4.52 4.35 8.33
N GLN A 43 3.46 5.16 8.21
CA GLN A 43 2.13 4.80 8.72
C GLN A 43 1.56 3.58 8.00
N ILE A 44 1.60 3.56 6.67
CA ILE A 44 1.13 2.42 5.86
C ILE A 44 1.95 1.16 6.18
N TYR A 45 3.27 1.29 6.31
CA TYR A 45 4.15 0.20 6.71
C TYR A 45 3.72 -0.43 8.04
N ASN A 46 3.45 0.40 9.06
CA ASN A 46 3.00 -0.11 10.36
C ASN A 46 1.64 -0.82 10.26
N MET A 47 0.71 -0.29 9.46
CA MET A 47 -0.59 -0.94 9.24
C MET A 47 -0.43 -2.34 8.60
N LEU A 48 0.47 -2.47 7.63
CA LEU A 48 0.77 -3.76 6.99
C LEU A 48 1.43 -4.74 7.95
N MET A 49 2.26 -4.26 8.87
CA MET A 49 2.90 -5.10 9.89
C MET A 49 1.91 -5.67 10.91
N ASP A 50 0.89 -4.89 11.27
CA ASP A 50 -0.18 -5.31 12.19
C ASP A 50 -1.23 -6.22 11.52
N TYR A 51 -1.25 -6.29 10.18
CA TYR A 51 -2.18 -7.12 9.43
C TYR A 51 -1.95 -8.61 9.69
N GLN A 52 -3.04 -9.35 9.93
CA GLN A 52 -2.95 -10.75 10.33
C GLN A 52 -2.69 -11.71 9.16
N GLY A 53 -3.14 -11.37 7.95
CA GLY A 53 -2.93 -12.18 6.75
C GLY A 53 -1.55 -11.99 6.13
N ASP A 54 -1.26 -12.81 5.12
CA ASP A 54 -0.08 -12.63 4.29
C ASP A 54 -0.25 -11.40 3.38
N VAL A 55 0.84 -10.69 3.17
CA VAL A 55 0.87 -9.52 2.29
C VAL A 55 1.84 -9.81 1.17
N HIS A 56 1.30 -10.03 -0.02
CA HIS A 56 2.10 -10.19 -1.23
C HIS A 56 2.21 -8.87 -1.98
N VAL A 57 3.42 -8.35 -2.14
CA VAL A 57 3.62 -7.06 -2.83
C VAL A 57 4.03 -7.27 -4.28
N ILE A 58 3.33 -6.59 -5.19
CA ILE A 58 3.64 -6.55 -6.62
C ILE A 58 3.98 -5.11 -7.00
N ILE A 59 5.17 -4.88 -7.55
CA ILE A 59 5.56 -3.58 -8.11
C ILE A 59 5.21 -3.61 -9.59
N ASP A 60 4.15 -2.88 -9.97
CA ASP A 60 3.60 -2.90 -11.33
C ASP A 60 4.40 -2.01 -12.31
N GLY A 61 5.01 -0.93 -11.80
CA GLY A 61 5.79 0.00 -12.61
C GLY A 61 6.98 0.59 -11.86
N LEU A 62 6.72 1.38 -10.82
CA LEU A 62 7.75 2.05 -10.04
C LEU A 62 7.42 2.01 -8.55
N ALA A 63 8.41 1.73 -7.71
CA ALA A 63 8.34 1.94 -6.26
C ALA A 63 9.58 2.71 -5.83
N ALA A 64 9.56 4.03 -5.99
CA ALA A 64 10.72 4.88 -5.71
C ALA A 64 10.61 5.58 -4.34
N SER A 65 11.76 5.84 -3.72
CA SER A 65 11.88 6.62 -2.48
C SER A 65 11.03 6.03 -1.33
N ALA A 66 10.10 6.80 -0.76
CA ALA A 66 9.24 6.36 0.34
C ALA A 66 8.40 5.11 0.00
N ALA A 67 8.03 4.90 -1.27
CA ALA A 67 7.28 3.72 -1.69
C ALA A 67 8.10 2.42 -1.54
N SER A 68 9.43 2.50 -1.62
CA SER A 68 10.32 1.35 -1.42
C SER A 68 10.26 0.83 0.03
N VAL A 69 9.91 1.68 0.99
CA VAL A 69 9.77 1.28 2.42
C VAL A 69 8.55 0.39 2.60
N ILE A 70 7.48 0.63 1.84
CA ILE A 70 6.21 -0.09 1.94
C ILE A 70 6.25 -1.42 1.17
N ALA A 71 7.25 -1.63 0.30
CA ALA A 71 7.38 -2.83 -0.52
C ALA A 71 7.92 -4.04 0.27
N ILE A 72 7.23 -4.40 1.34
CA ILE A 72 7.53 -5.51 2.24
C ILE A 72 6.63 -6.70 1.96
N ASP A 73 7.22 -7.82 1.52
CA ASP A 73 6.53 -9.12 1.44
C ASP A 73 6.47 -9.69 2.87
N ARG A 74 5.25 -9.96 3.38
CA ARG A 74 5.04 -10.48 4.74
C ARG A 74 4.38 -11.84 4.68
N LYS A 75 4.97 -12.80 5.38
CA LYS A 75 4.41 -14.15 5.57
C LYS A 75 4.29 -14.44 7.06
N SER A 76 3.11 -14.88 7.51
CA SER A 76 2.84 -15.26 8.91
C SER A 76 3.40 -16.62 9.27
#